data_AF-A0A0D6TN67-F1
#
_entry.id   AF-A0A0D6TN67-F1
#
_cell.length_a   1.000
_cell.length_b   1.000
_cell.length_c   1.000
_cell.angle_alpha   90.00
_cell.angle_beta   90.00
_cell.angle_gamma   90.00
#
_symmetry.space_group_name_H-M   'P 1'
#
loop_
_entity.id
_entity.type
_entity.pdbx_description
1 polymer ?
#
loop_
_entity_poly.entity_id
_entity_poly.type
_entity_poly.pdbx_seq_one_letter_code
_entity_poly.pdbx_strand_id
1 'polypeptide(L)'
;MDELEANFFLGLSIHFGGPKTYMSGTAGVGVSKKFDFVTPGINLGVNFYNGGLGSLPNSSNFNIDTVITAKLTAGGGKGNPMTIYPLHLNSGSGLEDHYKYSATLGTNFIFNNNNRNQQVGFLQVRAYDFSFQTYNDFQGFKKIGISDGYDRWWTGGGNLTFGAKNSDYQFVIASDVFTADTDVEPRSKFMRDGKLVNSDEMKLDVFDKNVAAPEGSSFYHKYFVHKPNIASELTQDYLNDYRDGVTWNNQMHDFELNQGRTSFKLRTPQGEFGVNGLGSSHMWSQNSIHNKINFHVIPSSAPNYWEFQYTPLNQQF
;
A
#
# COMPACT_ATOMS: atom_id res chain seq x y z
N MET A 1 31.43 14.27 5.04
CA MET A 1 30.74 15.43 4.46
C MET A 1 29.26 15.07 4.40
N ASP A 2 28.40 15.93 4.93
CA ASP A 2 26.95 15.75 4.94
C ASP A 2 26.40 16.23 3.59
N GLU A 3 26.48 15.35 2.58
CA GLU A 3 26.03 15.67 1.23
C GLU A 3 24.52 15.50 1.10
N LEU A 4 23.91 16.45 0.42
CA LEU A 4 22.54 16.36 -0.06
C LEU A 4 22.55 15.42 -1.27
N GLU A 5 21.79 14.34 -1.19
CA GLU A 5 21.61 13.39 -2.28
C GLU A 5 20.29 13.70 -2.97
N ALA A 6 20.33 13.93 -4.27
CA ALA A 6 19.15 14.14 -5.11
C ALA A 6 19.18 13.12 -6.25
N ASN A 7 18.10 12.36 -6.39
CA ASN A 7 17.98 11.24 -7.28
C ASN A 7 16.73 11.41 -8.14
N PHE A 8 16.90 11.57 -9.44
CA PHE A 8 15.78 11.57 -10.39
C PHE A 8 15.50 10.16 -10.83
N PHE A 9 14.24 9.78 -11.03
CA PHE A 9 13.91 8.45 -11.52
C PHE A 9 12.88 8.49 -12.62
N LEU A 10 12.96 7.50 -13.51
CA LEU A 10 12.00 7.22 -14.56
C LEU A 10 11.90 5.70 -14.78
N GLY A 11 10.68 5.20 -14.76
CA GLY A 11 10.35 3.81 -14.99
C GLY A 11 9.22 3.65 -16.00
N LEU A 12 9.34 2.72 -16.93
CA LEU A 12 8.27 2.30 -17.83
C LEU A 12 8.20 0.78 -17.86
N SER A 13 7.00 0.24 -17.68
CA SER A 13 6.73 -1.20 -17.66
C SER A 13 5.57 -1.55 -18.60
N ILE A 14 5.68 -2.72 -19.20
CA ILE A 14 4.62 -3.36 -19.97
C ILE A 14 4.18 -4.61 -19.21
N HIS A 15 2.87 -4.80 -19.08
CA HIS A 15 2.24 -5.93 -18.39
C HIS A 15 1.41 -6.73 -19.39
N PHE A 16 1.57 -8.06 -19.41
CA PHE A 16 0.88 -8.94 -20.35
C PHE A 16 0.60 -10.33 -19.74
N GLY A 17 -0.35 -11.08 -20.32
CA GLY A 17 -0.75 -12.41 -19.83
C GLY A 17 -2.02 -12.41 -18.96
N GLY A 18 -2.40 -11.25 -18.40
CA GLY A 18 -3.69 -11.05 -17.74
C GLY A 18 -4.86 -10.81 -18.72
N PRO A 19 -6.02 -10.38 -18.20
CA PRO A 19 -7.21 -10.09 -19.02
C PRO A 19 -6.99 -9.01 -20.08
N LYS A 20 -6.01 -8.13 -19.87
CA LYS A 20 -5.65 -7.02 -20.75
C LYS A 20 -4.15 -6.74 -20.65
N THR A 21 -3.53 -6.45 -21.79
CA THR A 21 -2.19 -5.85 -21.84
C THR A 21 -2.27 -4.37 -21.54
N TYR A 22 -1.42 -3.88 -20.64
CA TYR A 22 -1.41 -2.47 -20.25
C TYR A 22 0.00 -1.97 -19.95
N MET A 23 0.13 -0.65 -19.84
CA MET A 23 1.39 -0.01 -19.51
C MET A 23 1.25 0.70 -18.18
N SER A 24 2.35 0.72 -17.42
CA SER A 24 2.49 1.58 -16.26
C SER A 24 3.83 2.29 -16.31
N GLY A 25 3.91 3.45 -15.68
CA GLY A 25 5.18 4.12 -15.50
C GLY A 25 5.21 4.97 -14.24
N THR A 26 6.41 5.43 -13.94
CA THR A 26 6.69 6.26 -12.79
C THR A 26 7.79 7.27 -13.12
N ALA A 27 7.70 8.48 -12.60
CA ALA A 27 8.75 9.47 -12.73
C ALA A 27 8.78 10.39 -11.50
N GLY A 28 9.95 10.93 -11.16
CA GLY A 28 10.04 11.83 -10.04
C GLY A 28 11.44 12.13 -9.55
N VAL A 29 11.49 12.64 -8.31
CA VAL A 29 12.74 13.00 -7.63
C VAL A 29 12.65 12.68 -6.14
N GLY A 30 13.72 12.10 -5.62
CA GLY A 30 13.94 11.90 -4.19
C GLY A 30 15.12 12.74 -3.72
N VAL A 31 15.00 13.35 -2.54
CA VAL A 31 16.06 14.11 -1.90
C VAL A 31 16.25 13.60 -0.48
N SER A 32 17.49 13.29 -0.10
CA SER A 32 17.84 12.86 1.25
C SER A 32 19.10 13.59 1.72
N LYS A 33 19.24 13.77 3.03
CA LYS A 33 20.46 14.33 3.61
C LYS A 33 20.87 13.54 4.84
N LYS A 34 22.12 13.12 4.88
CA LYS A 34 22.66 12.37 6.02
C LYS A 34 23.13 13.33 7.12
N PHE A 35 22.78 13.01 8.36
CA PHE A 35 23.23 13.64 9.60
C PHE A 35 23.65 12.54 10.56
N ASP A 36 24.92 12.14 10.50
CA ASP A 36 25.48 11.04 11.30
C ASP A 36 24.66 9.73 11.19
N PHE A 37 23.94 9.34 12.24
CA PHE A 37 23.12 8.13 12.30
C PHE A 37 21.67 8.34 11.80
N VAL A 38 21.30 9.54 11.36
CA VAL A 38 19.95 9.86 10.86
C VAL A 38 19.98 10.40 9.43
N THR A 39 19.01 10.04 8.60
CA THR A 39 18.85 10.52 7.22
C THR A 39 17.37 10.82 6.93
N PRO A 40 16.91 12.07 7.13
CA PRO A 40 15.63 12.52 6.58
C PRO A 40 15.64 12.51 5.06
N GLY A 41 14.46 12.37 4.46
CA GLY A 41 14.29 12.49 3.02
C GLY A 41 12.86 12.77 2.60
N ILE A 42 12.70 13.31 1.40
CA ILE A 42 11.42 13.63 0.75
C ILE A 42 11.45 13.09 -0.67
N ASN A 43 10.33 12.53 -1.14
CA ASN A 43 10.16 12.06 -2.51
C ASN A 43 8.92 12.70 -3.12
N LEU A 44 9.03 13.10 -4.37
CA LEU A 44 7.89 13.37 -5.22
C LEU A 44 7.92 12.35 -6.36
N GLY A 45 6.90 11.50 -6.42
CA GLY A 45 6.72 10.52 -7.50
C GLY A 45 5.37 10.70 -8.18
N VAL A 46 5.32 10.48 -9.47
CA VAL A 46 4.08 10.40 -10.26
C VAL A 46 4.02 9.02 -10.88
N ASN A 47 3.02 8.23 -10.50
CA ASN A 47 2.73 6.94 -11.10
C ASN A 47 1.57 7.07 -12.06
N PHE A 48 1.64 6.39 -13.19
CA PHE A 48 0.55 6.37 -14.15
C PHE A 48 0.32 4.96 -14.69
N TYR A 49 -0.94 4.59 -14.87
CA TYR A 49 -1.33 3.24 -15.26
C TYR A 49 -2.76 3.20 -15.80
N ASN A 50 -3.05 2.27 -16.70
CA ASN A 50 -4.39 2.07 -17.29
C ASN A 50 -4.89 0.61 -17.18
N GLY A 51 -4.37 -0.12 -16.19
CA GLY A 51 -4.71 -1.50 -15.88
C GLY A 51 -4.01 -1.95 -14.59
N GLY A 52 -4.26 -3.20 -14.21
CA GLY A 52 -3.72 -3.79 -12.99
C GLY A 52 -4.36 -3.25 -11.71
N LEU A 53 -3.66 -3.44 -10.60
CA LEU A 53 -4.10 -3.06 -9.27
C LEU A 53 -4.45 -1.56 -9.19
N GLY A 54 -5.61 -1.24 -8.62
CA GLY A 54 -6.12 0.14 -8.55
C GLY A 54 -6.84 0.64 -9.81
N SER A 55 -7.04 -0.22 -10.81
CA SER A 55 -7.89 0.05 -11.99
C SER A 55 -9.09 -0.88 -12.01
N LEU A 56 -10.24 -0.40 -12.48
CA LEU A 56 -11.38 -1.29 -12.74
C LEU A 56 -11.05 -2.28 -13.88
N PRO A 57 -11.41 -3.57 -13.77
CA PRO A 57 -11.10 -4.61 -14.75
C PRO A 57 -11.55 -4.28 -16.18
N ASN A 58 -12.70 -3.62 -16.32
CA ASN A 58 -13.30 -3.29 -17.61
C ASN A 58 -13.08 -1.83 -18.05
N SER A 59 -12.15 -1.13 -17.40
CA SER A 59 -11.87 0.27 -17.71
C SER A 59 -10.61 0.46 -18.54
N SER A 60 -10.63 1.49 -19.39
CA SER A 60 -9.45 2.03 -20.07
C SER A 60 -9.01 3.37 -19.49
N ASN A 61 -9.64 3.79 -18.38
CA ASN A 61 -9.32 5.04 -17.72
C ASN A 61 -7.85 5.08 -17.34
N PHE A 62 -7.26 6.23 -17.59
CA PHE A 62 -5.90 6.52 -17.17
C PHE A 62 -5.93 6.96 -15.71
N ASN A 63 -5.14 6.29 -14.88
CA ASN A 63 -4.97 6.61 -13.47
C ASN A 63 -3.64 7.32 -13.28
N ILE A 64 -3.64 8.35 -12.44
CA ILE A 64 -2.45 9.09 -12.04
C ILE A 64 -2.45 9.17 -10.52
N ASP A 65 -1.37 8.70 -9.90
CA ASP A 65 -1.08 8.87 -8.48
C ASP A 65 0.12 9.79 -8.33
N THR A 66 -0.09 10.98 -7.79
CA THR A 66 1.01 11.84 -7.32
C THR A 66 1.27 11.52 -5.85
N VAL A 67 2.46 11.01 -5.55
CA VAL A 67 2.85 10.55 -4.22
C VAL A 67 3.94 11.46 -3.67
N ILE A 68 3.63 12.14 -2.57
CA ILE A 68 4.61 12.88 -1.78
C ILE A 68 4.97 12.04 -0.57
N THR A 69 6.21 11.60 -0.49
CA THR A 69 6.72 10.82 0.64
C THR A 69 7.59 11.70 1.52
N ALA A 70 7.42 11.61 2.83
CA ALA A 70 8.38 12.09 3.81
C ALA A 70 8.88 10.91 4.64
N LYS A 71 10.20 10.84 4.89
CA LYS A 71 10.81 9.76 5.66
C LYS A 71 11.85 10.25 6.67
N LEU A 72 12.09 9.40 7.66
CA LEU A 72 13.24 9.46 8.54
C LEU A 72 13.86 8.07 8.63
N THR A 73 15.13 7.94 8.21
CA THR A 73 15.92 6.72 8.39
C THR A 73 16.87 6.92 9.55
N ALA A 74 16.95 5.98 10.49
CA ALA A 74 17.97 5.92 11.51
C ALA A 74 18.75 4.61 11.38
N GLY A 75 20.08 4.67 11.43
CA GLY A 75 20.90 3.48 11.18
C GLY A 75 22.37 3.64 11.48
N GLY A 76 23.08 2.52 11.35
CA GLY A 76 24.51 2.40 11.62
C GLY A 76 25.23 1.55 10.60
N GLY A 77 26.55 1.77 10.51
CA GLY A 77 27.42 1.13 9.52
C GLY A 77 27.22 1.67 8.10
N LYS A 78 28.12 1.28 7.20
CA LYS A 78 28.07 1.63 5.77
C LYS A 78 27.63 0.40 4.98
N GLY A 79 26.50 0.50 4.29
CA GLY A 79 25.99 -0.50 3.36
C GLY A 79 26.06 0.00 1.92
N ASN A 80 25.81 -0.90 0.97
CA ASN A 80 25.50 -0.49 -0.40
C ASN A 80 24.14 0.21 -0.42
N PRO A 81 23.86 1.11 -1.38
CA PRO A 81 22.54 1.73 -1.47
C PRO A 81 21.44 0.68 -1.67
N MET A 82 20.30 0.90 -1.03
CA MET A 82 19.09 0.12 -1.22
C MET A 82 17.91 1.07 -1.41
N THR A 83 17.13 0.83 -2.47
CA THR A 83 15.92 1.60 -2.75
C THR A 83 14.90 1.38 -1.64
N ILE A 84 14.29 2.47 -1.19
CA ILE A 84 13.12 2.46 -0.30
C ILE A 84 11.89 2.53 -1.20
N TYR A 85 10.95 1.61 -1.06
CA TYR A 85 9.74 1.51 -1.92
C TYR A 85 8.52 2.01 -1.16
N PRO A 86 8.37 3.30 -0.83
CA PRO A 86 7.53 3.76 0.28
C PRO A 86 6.03 3.42 0.17
N LEU A 87 5.55 3.03 -1.01
CA LEU A 87 4.19 2.54 -1.27
C LEU A 87 4.25 1.14 -1.92
N HIS A 88 3.73 0.96 -3.13
CA HIS A 88 3.71 -0.33 -3.83
C HIS A 88 4.95 -0.52 -4.72
N LEU A 89 5.21 -1.76 -5.14
CA LEU A 89 6.44 -2.14 -5.86
C LEU A 89 6.62 -1.48 -7.25
N ASN A 90 5.55 -0.92 -7.80
CA ASN A 90 5.56 -0.16 -9.07
C ASN A 90 5.64 1.36 -8.85
N SER A 91 5.64 1.83 -7.61
CA SER A 91 5.86 3.23 -7.29
C SER A 91 7.35 3.50 -7.34
N GLY A 92 7.76 4.44 -8.19
CA GLY A 92 9.14 4.91 -8.25
C GLY A 92 9.52 5.68 -6.99
N SER A 93 10.81 5.65 -6.67
CA SER A 93 11.37 6.30 -5.49
C SER A 93 12.82 6.67 -5.75
N GLY A 94 13.18 7.92 -5.46
CA GLY A 94 14.57 8.37 -5.41
C GLY A 94 15.15 8.29 -3.98
N LEU A 95 14.46 7.65 -3.05
CA LEU A 95 14.90 7.52 -1.67
C LEU A 95 15.75 6.27 -1.49
N GLU A 96 16.94 6.47 -0.95
CA GLU A 96 17.88 5.40 -0.66
C GLU A 96 18.16 5.30 0.83
N ASP A 97 18.51 4.07 1.23
CA ASP A 97 19.13 3.75 2.49
C ASP A 97 20.59 3.33 2.22
N HIS A 98 21.53 3.96 2.91
CA HIS A 98 22.98 3.70 2.82
C HIS A 98 23.55 3.06 4.08
N TYR A 99 22.71 2.79 5.09
CA TYR A 99 23.15 2.15 6.32
C TYR A 99 23.22 0.63 6.15
N LYS A 100 24.11 0.01 6.92
CA LYS A 100 24.21 -1.45 6.98
C LYS A 100 23.05 -2.05 7.80
N TYR A 101 22.65 -1.36 8.86
CA TYR A 101 21.49 -1.69 9.67
C TYR A 101 20.67 -0.42 9.88
N SER A 102 19.37 -0.49 9.66
CA SER A 102 18.52 0.70 9.79
C SER A 102 17.07 0.35 10.09
N ALA A 103 16.36 1.37 10.55
CA ALA A 103 14.92 1.46 10.46
C ALA A 103 14.55 2.77 9.76
N THR A 104 13.58 2.72 8.85
CA THR A 104 12.99 3.89 8.20
C THR A 104 11.52 3.94 8.53
N LEU A 105 11.05 5.09 9.00
CA LEU A 105 9.63 5.38 9.16
C LEU A 105 9.26 6.54 8.22
N GLY A 106 8.09 6.48 7.60
CA GLY A 106 7.61 7.60 6.80
C GLY A 106 6.13 7.57 6.51
N THR A 107 5.69 8.56 5.75
CA THR A 107 4.30 8.75 5.32
C THR A 107 4.26 9.12 3.85
N ASN A 108 3.20 8.72 3.18
CA ASN A 108 2.90 9.02 1.79
C ASN A 108 1.57 9.78 1.73
N PHE A 109 1.57 10.94 1.09
CA PHE A 109 0.37 11.64 0.67
C PHE A 109 0.13 11.32 -0.80
N ILE A 110 -0.97 10.63 -1.08
CA ILE A 110 -1.32 10.12 -2.39
C ILE A 110 -2.46 10.98 -2.91
N PHE A 111 -2.24 11.64 -4.04
CA PHE A 111 -3.26 12.40 -4.76
C PHE A 111 -3.58 11.68 -6.06
N ASN A 112 -4.82 11.21 -6.18
CA ASN A 112 -5.25 10.43 -7.34
C ASN A 112 -6.29 11.20 -8.17
N ASN A 113 -6.19 11.09 -9.49
CA ASN A 113 -7.09 11.78 -10.43
C ASN A 113 -8.55 11.32 -10.41
N ASN A 114 -8.88 10.23 -9.71
CA ASN A 114 -10.24 9.78 -9.43
C ASN A 114 -10.71 10.11 -8.01
N ASN A 115 -10.15 11.15 -7.38
CA ASN A 115 -10.47 11.60 -6.02
C ASN A 115 -10.18 10.57 -4.92
N ARG A 116 -9.24 9.66 -5.16
CA ARG A 116 -8.78 8.66 -4.18
C ARG A 116 -7.58 9.17 -3.39
N ASN A 117 -7.77 10.29 -2.69
CA ASN A 117 -6.69 10.98 -1.98
C ASN A 117 -6.49 10.37 -0.59
N GLN A 118 -5.28 9.88 -0.29
CA GLN A 118 -5.00 9.08 0.90
C GLN A 118 -3.72 9.51 1.60
N GLN A 119 -3.65 9.24 2.91
CA GLN A 119 -2.41 9.24 3.65
C GLN A 119 -2.08 7.83 4.19
N VAL A 120 -0.92 7.31 3.81
CA VAL A 120 -0.47 5.95 4.15
C VAL A 120 0.89 5.99 4.83
N GLY A 121 1.04 5.29 5.96
CA GLY A 121 2.32 5.18 6.67
C GLY A 121 3.13 3.99 6.16
N PHE A 122 4.44 4.03 6.31
CA PHE A 122 5.31 2.88 6.04
C PHE A 122 6.45 2.74 7.03
N LEU A 123 6.88 1.49 7.21
CA LEU A 123 8.03 1.09 8.01
C LEU A 123 8.93 0.19 7.16
N GLN A 124 10.22 0.47 7.18
CA GLN A 124 11.27 -0.38 6.63
C GLN A 124 12.25 -0.75 7.72
N VAL A 125 12.76 -1.97 7.69
CA VAL A 125 13.94 -2.37 8.44
C VAL A 125 14.93 -3.03 7.50
N ARG A 126 16.22 -2.80 7.75
CA ARG A 126 17.30 -3.29 6.92
C ARG A 126 18.38 -3.95 7.74
N ALA A 127 18.91 -5.04 7.22
CA ALA A 127 20.16 -5.64 7.67
C ALA A 127 20.97 -6.13 6.46
N TYR A 128 22.16 -5.58 6.25
CA TYR A 128 23.01 -5.85 5.08
C TYR A 128 22.28 -5.58 3.76
N ASP A 129 22.28 -6.56 2.85
CA ASP A 129 21.61 -6.51 1.56
C ASP A 129 20.23 -7.18 1.62
N PHE A 130 19.63 -7.22 2.81
CA PHE A 130 18.26 -7.61 3.03
C PHE A 130 17.46 -6.44 3.61
N SER A 131 16.26 -6.20 3.08
CA SER A 131 15.27 -5.36 3.74
C SER A 131 13.87 -5.98 3.74
N PHE A 132 13.14 -5.62 4.78
CA PHE A 132 11.70 -5.79 4.86
C PHE A 132 11.06 -4.41 4.91
N GLN A 133 9.97 -4.26 4.17
CA GLN A 133 9.16 -3.07 4.22
C GLN A 133 7.69 -3.44 4.28
N THR A 134 6.91 -2.64 5.00
CA THR A 134 5.45 -2.67 4.95
C THR A 134 4.91 -1.25 4.94
N TYR A 135 3.82 -1.05 4.20
CA TYR A 135 3.01 0.15 4.26
C TYR A 135 1.58 -0.24 4.59
N ASN A 136 0.90 0.66 5.28
CA ASN A 136 -0.47 0.44 5.67
C ASN A 136 -1.14 1.76 6.07
N ASP A 137 -2.45 1.82 6.06
CA ASP A 137 -3.20 2.94 6.61
C ASP A 137 -3.80 2.67 8.00
N PHE A 138 -3.70 1.46 8.58
CA PHE A 138 -4.31 1.09 9.88
C PHE A 138 -4.10 2.08 11.04
N GLN A 139 -5.00 1.97 12.01
CA GLN A 139 -5.09 2.87 13.16
C GLN A 139 -3.79 3.02 13.99
N GLY A 140 -2.88 2.05 13.96
CA GLY A 140 -1.56 2.18 14.59
C GLY A 140 -0.75 3.35 14.05
N PHE A 141 -0.76 3.53 12.73
CA PHE A 141 -0.12 4.66 12.04
C PHE A 141 -0.93 5.95 12.16
N LYS A 142 -2.26 5.86 12.22
CA LYS A 142 -3.14 7.01 12.52
C LYS A 142 -2.85 7.61 13.89
N LYS A 143 -2.64 6.77 14.92
CA LYS A 143 -2.33 7.22 16.30
C LYS A 143 -1.08 8.09 16.39
N ILE A 144 -0.12 7.88 15.50
CA ILE A 144 1.12 8.66 15.43
C ILE A 144 1.11 9.69 14.28
N GLY A 145 -0.04 9.89 13.62
CA GLY A 145 -0.25 10.93 12.61
C GLY A 145 0.38 10.66 11.24
N ILE A 146 0.71 9.42 10.90
CA ILE A 146 1.35 9.07 9.62
C ILE A 146 0.44 8.33 8.63
N SER A 147 -0.83 8.12 8.99
CA SER A 147 -1.89 7.63 8.10
C SER A 147 -3.26 8.21 8.47
N ASP A 148 -4.22 8.11 7.54
CA ASP A 148 -5.60 8.58 7.75
C ASP A 148 -6.53 7.52 8.39
N GLY A 149 -6.20 6.23 8.22
CA GLY A 149 -6.87 5.09 8.86
C GLY A 149 -8.29 4.84 8.42
N TYR A 150 -8.54 4.98 7.12
CA TYR A 150 -9.83 4.69 6.52
C TYR A 150 -9.93 3.32 5.84
N ASP A 151 -8.84 2.58 5.68
CA ASP A 151 -8.80 1.21 5.12
C ASP A 151 -9.42 1.13 3.71
N ARG A 152 -8.91 1.99 2.82
CA ARG A 152 -9.38 2.14 1.44
C ARG A 152 -8.23 2.40 0.49
N TRP A 153 -8.41 2.08 -0.79
CA TRP A 153 -7.40 2.25 -1.84
C TRP A 153 -6.11 1.53 -1.50
N TRP A 154 -4.97 2.22 -1.29
CA TRP A 154 -3.72 1.56 -0.93
C TRP A 154 -3.71 1.14 0.55
N THR A 155 -4.55 0.16 0.87
CA THR A 155 -4.90 -0.28 2.23
C THR A 155 -3.77 -1.07 2.91
N GLY A 156 -2.89 -1.68 2.12
CA GLY A 156 -1.73 -2.34 2.71
C GLY A 156 -0.87 -3.08 1.73
N GLY A 157 0.39 -3.23 2.12
CA GLY A 157 1.32 -4.05 1.39
C GLY A 157 2.70 -4.05 2.02
N GLY A 158 3.64 -4.62 1.30
CA GLY A 158 5.01 -4.75 1.75
C GLY A 158 5.85 -5.55 0.80
N ASN A 159 7.15 -5.51 1.03
CA ASN A 159 8.11 -6.26 0.23
C ASN A 159 9.29 -6.77 1.07
N LEU A 160 9.91 -7.82 0.54
CA LEU A 160 11.20 -8.35 0.93
C LEU A 160 12.14 -8.11 -0.23
N THR A 161 13.24 -7.40 0.02
CA THR A 161 14.28 -7.14 -0.97
C THR A 161 15.55 -7.87 -0.59
N PHE A 162 16.12 -8.62 -1.54
CA PHE A 162 17.38 -9.33 -1.43
C PHE A 162 18.35 -8.80 -2.49
N GLY A 163 19.52 -8.33 -2.08
CA GLY A 163 20.51 -7.70 -2.93
C GLY A 163 20.45 -6.17 -2.87
N ALA A 164 21.61 -5.53 -2.98
CA ALA A 164 21.71 -4.08 -3.01
C ALA A 164 21.26 -3.53 -4.37
N LYS A 165 20.97 -2.23 -4.43
CA LYS A 165 20.55 -1.56 -5.67
C LYS A 165 21.60 -1.68 -6.79
N ASN A 166 22.87 -1.65 -6.41
CA ASN A 166 24.02 -1.63 -7.33
C ASN A 166 24.55 -3.04 -7.64
N SER A 167 23.88 -4.08 -7.15
CA SER A 167 24.23 -5.46 -7.47
C SER A 167 23.71 -5.81 -8.87
N ASP A 168 24.44 -6.67 -9.59
CA ASP A 168 24.00 -7.21 -10.88
C ASP A 168 22.61 -7.87 -10.77
N TYR A 169 22.30 -8.43 -9.59
CA TYR A 169 21.04 -9.09 -9.31
C TYR A 169 20.40 -8.53 -8.04
N GLN A 170 19.10 -8.25 -8.13
CA GLN A 170 18.24 -7.95 -6.97
C GLN A 170 16.92 -8.69 -7.14
N PHE A 171 16.48 -9.33 -6.06
CA PHE A 171 15.23 -10.07 -6.01
C PHE A 171 14.27 -9.42 -5.02
N VAL A 172 13.02 -9.20 -5.46
CA VAL A 172 11.99 -8.59 -4.62
C VAL A 172 10.75 -9.46 -4.63
N ILE A 173 10.25 -9.81 -3.45
CA ILE A 173 8.94 -10.43 -3.25
C ILE A 173 8.05 -9.38 -2.61
N ALA A 174 6.87 -9.11 -3.18
CA ALA A 174 5.94 -8.16 -2.61
C ALA A 174 4.51 -8.69 -2.54
N SER A 175 3.75 -8.10 -1.62
CA SER A 175 2.29 -8.20 -1.58
C SER A 175 1.73 -6.79 -1.49
N ASP A 176 0.81 -6.45 -2.39
CA ASP A 176 0.10 -5.17 -2.40
C ASP A 176 -1.39 -5.44 -2.41
N VAL A 177 -2.16 -4.60 -1.75
CA VAL A 177 -3.62 -4.71 -1.70
C VAL A 177 -4.24 -3.35 -1.98
N PHE A 178 -5.22 -3.36 -2.88
CA PHE A 178 -6.01 -2.19 -3.23
C PHE A 178 -7.47 -2.47 -2.94
N THR A 179 -8.17 -1.51 -2.34
CA THR A 179 -9.59 -1.62 -1.99
C THR A 179 -10.40 -0.41 -2.44
N ALA A 180 -11.70 -0.59 -2.59
CA ALA A 180 -12.66 0.50 -2.66
C ALA A 180 -12.76 1.21 -1.30
N ASP A 181 -13.32 2.42 -1.31
CA ASP A 181 -13.88 3.01 -0.10
C ASP A 181 -15.17 2.26 0.25
N THR A 182 -15.23 1.74 1.47
CA THR A 182 -16.28 0.81 1.92
C THR A 182 -17.10 1.38 3.07
N ASP A 183 -18.26 0.79 3.34
CA ASP A 183 -19.00 1.14 4.55
C ASP A 183 -18.33 0.53 5.78
N VAL A 184 -17.42 1.27 6.40
CA VAL A 184 -16.63 0.72 7.51
C VAL A 184 -17.48 0.43 8.78
N GLU A 185 -18.81 0.64 8.78
CA GLU A 185 -19.68 0.27 9.92
C GLU A 185 -21.17 0.02 9.55
N PRO A 186 -21.87 -0.89 10.29
CA PRO A 186 -23.30 -0.77 10.50
C PRO A 186 -23.57 0.34 11.52
N ARG A 187 -23.84 1.57 11.06
CA ARG A 187 -24.31 2.66 11.94
C ARG A 187 -25.83 2.71 11.98
N SER A 188 -26.45 1.77 12.68
CA SER A 188 -27.70 2.19 13.33
C SER A 188 -27.34 3.33 14.28
N LYS A 189 -27.95 4.50 14.11
CA LYS A 189 -27.95 5.52 15.16
C LYS A 189 -28.59 4.86 16.37
N PHE A 190 -27.82 4.45 17.37
CA PHE A 190 -28.40 3.94 18.61
C PHE A 190 -28.29 5.00 19.70
N MET A 191 -29.44 5.26 20.32
CA MET A 191 -29.56 6.14 21.46
C MET A 191 -28.91 5.46 22.66
N ARG A 192 -27.91 6.11 23.26
CA ARG A 192 -27.38 5.75 24.58
C ARG A 192 -27.69 6.89 25.53
N ASP A 193 -28.45 6.60 26.59
CA ASP A 193 -28.81 7.59 27.62
C ASP A 193 -29.43 8.89 27.06
N GLY A 194 -30.24 8.77 25.99
CA GLY A 194 -30.92 9.92 25.38
C GLY A 194 -30.05 10.82 24.49
N LYS A 195 -28.79 10.45 24.23
CA LYS A 195 -27.90 11.19 23.33
C LYS A 195 -27.65 10.44 22.03
N LEU A 196 -27.71 11.17 20.92
CA LEU A 196 -27.21 10.73 19.63
C LEU A 196 -25.68 10.74 19.70
N VAL A 197 -25.05 9.57 19.63
CA VAL A 197 -23.58 9.47 19.62
C VAL A 197 -23.13 9.50 18.17
N ASN A 198 -22.32 10.51 17.82
CA ASN A 198 -21.67 10.57 16.51
C ASN A 198 -20.52 9.57 16.46
N SER A 199 -20.35 8.96 15.31
CA SER A 199 -19.29 8.01 15.01
C SER A 199 -17.86 8.49 15.20
N ASP A 200 -17.68 9.80 15.19
CA ASP A 200 -16.35 10.40 15.17
C ASP A 200 -15.72 10.37 16.59
N GLU A 201 -16.50 9.92 17.58
CA GLU A 201 -16.07 9.65 18.95
C GLU A 201 -15.80 8.16 19.25
N MET A 202 -15.93 7.26 18.27
CA MET A 202 -15.67 5.83 18.47
C MET A 202 -14.16 5.56 18.54
N LYS A 203 -13.66 5.55 19.77
CA LYS A 203 -12.35 5.01 20.14
C LYS A 203 -12.24 3.52 19.73
N LEU A 204 -11.00 3.04 19.70
CA LEU A 204 -10.64 1.65 19.31
C LEU A 204 -11.35 0.54 20.10
N ASP A 205 -11.89 0.86 21.26
CA ASP A 205 -12.70 0.01 22.14
C ASP A 205 -14.07 -0.37 21.55
N VAL A 206 -14.51 0.26 20.46
CA VAL A 206 -15.67 -0.20 19.67
C VAL A 206 -15.29 -1.30 18.67
N PHE A 207 -14.01 -1.38 18.26
CA PHE A 207 -13.49 -2.48 17.41
C PHE A 207 -13.17 -3.75 18.21
N ASP A 208 -13.20 -3.71 19.55
CA ASP A 208 -13.14 -4.88 20.42
C ASP A 208 -14.35 -5.84 20.27
N LYS A 209 -15.26 -5.62 19.30
CA LYS A 209 -16.51 -6.38 19.14
C LYS A 209 -16.78 -6.98 17.76
N ASN A 210 -15.84 -6.98 16.82
CA ASN A 210 -16.05 -7.66 15.55
C ASN A 210 -15.78 -9.17 15.67
N VAL A 211 -16.67 -9.93 16.31
CA VAL A 211 -16.58 -11.41 16.47
C VAL A 211 -15.21 -11.89 16.93
N ALA A 212 -15.02 -12.04 18.25
CA ALA A 212 -13.77 -12.60 18.77
C ALA A 212 -13.48 -13.96 18.14
N ALA A 213 -12.23 -14.19 17.72
CA ALA A 213 -11.79 -15.53 17.31
C ALA A 213 -12.13 -16.54 18.43
N PRO A 214 -12.58 -17.76 18.09
CA PRO A 214 -12.98 -18.74 19.09
C PRO A 214 -11.92 -18.91 20.19
N GLU A 215 -12.36 -18.95 21.44
CA GLU A 215 -11.48 -19.13 22.60
C GLU A 215 -10.74 -20.48 22.47
N GLY A 216 -9.42 -20.47 22.61
CA GLY A 216 -8.57 -21.66 22.38
C GLY A 216 -8.26 -21.99 20.91
N SER A 217 -8.61 -21.12 19.96
CA SER A 217 -8.22 -21.29 18.55
C SER A 217 -6.70 -21.38 18.35
N SER A 218 -6.29 -22.30 17.47
CA SER A 218 -4.87 -22.44 17.11
C SER A 218 -4.36 -21.18 16.41
N PHE A 219 -3.03 -20.97 16.42
CA PHE A 219 -2.37 -19.90 15.67
C PHE A 219 -2.88 -19.86 14.23
N TYR A 220 -2.85 -21.00 13.53
CA TYR A 220 -3.31 -21.08 12.15
C TYR A 220 -4.76 -20.61 11.97
N HIS A 221 -5.66 -21.02 12.87
CA HIS A 221 -7.06 -20.63 12.78
C HIS A 221 -7.26 -19.13 12.98
N LYS A 222 -6.57 -18.52 13.95
CA LYS A 222 -6.67 -17.09 14.23
C LYS A 222 -6.14 -16.20 13.10
N TYR A 223 -5.08 -16.63 12.40
CA TYR A 223 -4.43 -15.80 11.37
C TYR A 223 -4.93 -16.04 9.95
N PHE A 224 -5.41 -17.25 9.64
CA PHE A 224 -5.72 -17.64 8.25
C PHE A 224 -7.17 -18.07 8.03
N VAL A 225 -7.93 -18.37 9.08
CA VAL A 225 -9.28 -18.96 8.94
C VAL A 225 -10.38 -18.09 9.53
N HIS A 226 -10.18 -17.53 10.73
CA HIS A 226 -11.12 -16.60 11.36
C HIS A 226 -11.36 -15.41 10.43
N LYS A 227 -12.61 -15.01 10.24
CA LYS A 227 -12.98 -13.83 9.44
C LYS A 227 -13.93 -12.98 10.28
N PRO A 228 -13.54 -11.75 10.63
CA PRO A 228 -14.44 -10.77 11.24
C PRO A 228 -15.62 -10.42 10.31
N ASN A 229 -16.43 -9.45 10.72
CA ASN A 229 -17.50 -8.89 9.88
C ASN A 229 -16.97 -8.48 8.49
N ILE A 230 -17.82 -8.52 7.47
CA ILE A 230 -17.46 -8.18 6.09
C ILE A 230 -17.93 -6.74 5.81
N ALA A 231 -17.08 -5.91 5.21
CA ALA A 231 -17.49 -4.60 4.70
C ALA A 231 -18.39 -4.75 3.47
N SER A 232 -19.33 -3.83 3.29
CA SER A 232 -20.21 -3.74 2.14
C SER A 232 -19.94 -2.50 1.29
N GLU A 233 -20.47 -2.51 0.07
CA GLU A 233 -20.31 -1.38 -0.85
C GLU A 233 -21.06 -0.17 -0.33
N LEU A 234 -20.46 1.01 -0.49
CA LEU A 234 -21.13 2.26 -0.20
C LEU A 234 -22.31 2.45 -1.16
N THR A 235 -23.50 2.72 -0.62
CA THR A 235 -24.67 3.12 -1.40
C THR A 235 -24.79 4.65 -1.45
N GLN A 236 -25.53 5.20 -2.42
CA GLN A 236 -25.80 6.64 -2.45
C GLN A 236 -26.54 7.10 -1.18
N ASP A 237 -27.45 6.28 -0.66
CA ASP A 237 -28.16 6.58 0.60
C ASP A 237 -27.17 6.68 1.77
N TYR A 238 -26.21 5.76 1.87
CA TYR A 238 -25.15 5.85 2.88
C TYR A 238 -24.34 7.15 2.73
N LEU A 239 -23.97 7.53 1.50
CA LEU A 239 -23.20 8.75 1.27
C LEU A 239 -24.00 10.01 1.64
N ASN A 240 -25.31 10.03 1.39
CA ASN A 240 -26.19 11.11 1.80
C ASN A 240 -26.29 11.23 3.33
N ASP A 241 -26.40 10.10 4.02
CA ASP A 241 -26.60 10.06 5.47
C ASP A 241 -25.31 10.28 6.27
N TYR A 242 -24.15 9.88 5.74
CA TYR A 242 -22.91 9.77 6.51
C TYR A 242 -21.67 10.42 5.88
N ARG A 243 -21.78 10.97 4.65
CA ARG A 243 -20.67 11.58 3.90
C ARG A 243 -21.10 12.84 3.16
N ASP A 244 -21.97 13.65 3.78
CA ASP A 244 -22.40 14.96 3.26
C ASP A 244 -22.93 14.95 1.81
N GLY A 245 -23.51 13.82 1.38
CA GLY A 245 -24.07 13.70 0.03
C GLY A 245 -23.01 13.65 -1.07
N VAL A 246 -21.78 13.21 -0.78
CA VAL A 246 -20.80 12.90 -1.82
C VAL A 246 -21.44 11.97 -2.86
N THR A 247 -21.28 12.30 -4.13
CA THR A 247 -21.85 11.51 -5.22
C THR A 247 -21.12 10.17 -5.32
N TRP A 248 -21.89 9.09 -5.43
CA TRP A 248 -21.34 7.76 -5.63
C TRP A 248 -20.59 7.69 -6.97
N ASN A 249 -19.38 7.12 -6.96
CA ASN A 249 -18.54 6.97 -8.13
C ASN A 249 -17.88 5.58 -8.13
N ASN A 250 -18.01 4.86 -9.24
CA ASN A 250 -17.40 3.52 -9.38
C ASN A 250 -15.87 3.56 -9.31
N GLN A 251 -15.23 4.67 -9.66
CA GLN A 251 -13.77 4.80 -9.53
C GLN A 251 -13.29 4.85 -8.08
N MET A 252 -14.20 5.01 -7.11
CA MET A 252 -13.90 5.13 -5.69
C MET A 252 -14.52 4.01 -4.84
N HIS A 253 -15.75 3.58 -5.17
CA HIS A 253 -16.60 2.79 -4.27
C HIS A 253 -16.89 1.36 -4.75
N ASP A 254 -16.49 1.01 -5.98
CA ASP A 254 -16.84 -0.28 -6.60
C ASP A 254 -15.92 -1.41 -6.11
N PHE A 255 -16.49 -2.52 -5.62
CA PHE A 255 -15.70 -3.65 -5.11
C PHE A 255 -14.90 -4.39 -6.19
N GLU A 256 -15.12 -4.12 -7.47
CA GLU A 256 -14.19 -4.57 -8.52
C GLU A 256 -12.78 -3.98 -8.33
N LEU A 257 -12.63 -2.89 -7.56
CA LEU A 257 -11.32 -2.37 -7.13
C LEU A 257 -10.63 -3.23 -6.08
N ASN A 258 -11.40 -4.04 -5.32
CA ASN A 258 -10.87 -4.88 -4.24
C ASN A 258 -10.06 -6.00 -4.86
N GLN A 259 -8.75 -5.89 -4.77
CA GLN A 259 -7.83 -6.84 -5.38
C GLN A 259 -6.52 -6.88 -4.60
N GLY A 260 -5.95 -8.07 -4.49
CA GLY A 260 -4.58 -8.24 -4.03
C GLY A 260 -3.64 -8.49 -5.20
N ARG A 261 -2.34 -8.26 -4.97
CA ARG A 261 -1.25 -8.66 -5.86
C ARG A 261 -0.15 -9.30 -5.04
N THR A 262 0.34 -10.45 -5.49
CA THR A 262 1.64 -11.01 -5.08
C THR A 262 2.61 -10.87 -6.24
N SER A 263 3.76 -10.24 -6.01
CA SER A 263 4.76 -9.97 -7.05
C SER A 263 6.08 -10.64 -6.74
N PHE A 264 6.72 -11.16 -7.78
CA PHE A 264 8.12 -11.57 -7.79
C PHE A 264 8.83 -10.76 -8.85
N LYS A 265 9.85 -9.99 -8.47
CA LYS A 265 10.66 -9.20 -9.40
C LYS A 265 12.12 -9.61 -9.32
N LEU A 266 12.74 -9.70 -10.48
CA LEU A 266 14.17 -9.92 -10.65
C LEU A 266 14.75 -8.77 -11.48
N ARG A 267 15.69 -8.04 -10.90
CA ARG A 267 16.55 -7.11 -11.63
C ARG A 267 17.79 -7.85 -12.08
N THR A 268 18.16 -7.66 -13.34
CA THR A 268 19.42 -8.13 -13.94
C THR A 268 20.08 -6.97 -14.70
N PRO A 269 21.33 -7.13 -15.19
CA PRO A 269 21.95 -6.10 -16.02
C PRO A 269 21.21 -5.83 -17.34
N GLN A 270 20.33 -6.74 -17.78
CA GLN A 270 19.56 -6.64 -19.03
C GLN A 270 18.17 -6.01 -18.84
N GLY A 271 17.74 -5.78 -17.60
CA GLY A 271 16.44 -5.18 -17.29
C GLY A 271 15.80 -5.77 -16.03
N GLU A 272 14.55 -5.37 -15.78
CA GLU A 272 13.75 -5.88 -14.67
C GLU A 272 12.57 -6.69 -15.21
N PHE A 273 12.42 -7.90 -14.67
CA PHE A 273 11.38 -8.86 -15.02
C PHE A 273 10.52 -9.13 -13.79
N GLY A 274 9.21 -9.23 -13.98
CA GLY A 274 8.27 -9.52 -12.92
C GLY A 274 7.26 -10.59 -13.31
N VAL A 275 6.82 -11.35 -12.30
CA VAL A 275 5.64 -12.22 -12.38
C VAL A 275 4.72 -11.79 -11.25
N ASN A 276 3.49 -11.43 -11.59
CA ASN A 276 2.49 -10.98 -10.63
C ASN A 276 1.28 -11.90 -10.69
N GLY A 277 0.83 -12.39 -9.53
CA GLY A 277 -0.49 -12.97 -9.37
C GLY A 277 -1.42 -11.91 -8.79
N LEU A 278 -2.57 -11.66 -9.42
CA LEU A 278 -3.54 -10.67 -8.98
C LEU A 278 -4.91 -11.32 -8.79
N GLY A 279 -5.73 -10.75 -7.91
CA GLY A 279 -7.11 -11.19 -7.67
C GLY A 279 -7.43 -11.42 -6.19
N SER A 280 -8.59 -12.00 -5.94
CA SER A 280 -9.09 -12.31 -4.60
C SER A 280 -8.18 -13.24 -3.78
N SER A 281 -7.48 -14.19 -4.40
CA SER A 281 -6.56 -15.09 -3.69
C SER A 281 -5.29 -14.39 -3.21
N HIS A 282 -5.02 -13.18 -3.71
CA HIS A 282 -3.85 -12.39 -3.36
C HIS A 282 -4.13 -11.36 -2.25
N MET A 283 -5.37 -11.30 -1.73
CA MET A 283 -5.80 -10.48 -0.59
C MET A 283 -5.26 -10.99 0.77
N TRP A 284 -4.45 -12.06 0.78
CA TRP A 284 -4.10 -12.79 1.99
C TRP A 284 -3.39 -11.92 3.04
N SER A 285 -2.58 -10.94 2.64
CA SER A 285 -1.86 -10.06 3.56
C SER A 285 -2.82 -9.14 4.32
N GLN A 286 -3.78 -8.52 3.63
CA GLN A 286 -4.87 -7.75 4.26
C GLN A 286 -5.68 -8.65 5.19
N ASN A 287 -6.16 -9.79 4.69
CA ASN A 287 -6.99 -10.71 5.47
C ASN A 287 -6.27 -11.14 6.76
N SER A 288 -5.00 -11.54 6.66
CA SER A 288 -4.22 -11.95 7.84
C SER A 288 -4.03 -10.82 8.85
N ILE A 289 -3.84 -9.57 8.42
CA ILE A 289 -3.72 -8.45 9.36
C ILE A 289 -5.08 -8.14 10.00
N HIS A 290 -6.14 -8.05 9.21
CA HIS A 290 -7.50 -7.75 9.69
C HIS A 290 -7.98 -8.80 10.68
N ASN A 291 -7.73 -10.08 10.40
CA ASN A 291 -8.03 -11.18 11.31
C ASN A 291 -7.28 -11.05 12.65
N LYS A 292 -6.02 -10.59 12.62
CA LYS A 292 -5.19 -10.41 13.82
C LYS A 292 -5.71 -9.26 14.70
N ILE A 293 -6.05 -8.13 14.10
CA ILE A 293 -6.52 -6.94 14.82
C ILE A 293 -8.04 -6.91 14.99
N ASN A 294 -8.72 -7.99 14.60
CA ASN A 294 -10.16 -8.15 14.68
C ASN A 294 -10.93 -7.03 13.96
N PHE A 295 -10.51 -6.73 12.74
CA PHE A 295 -11.05 -5.68 11.88
C PHE A 295 -11.82 -6.27 10.70
N HIS A 296 -12.81 -5.56 10.18
CA HIS A 296 -13.71 -6.08 9.14
C HIS A 296 -12.91 -6.52 7.89
N VAL A 297 -13.35 -7.55 7.15
CA VAL A 297 -12.68 -7.97 5.91
C VAL A 297 -13.38 -7.34 4.71
N ILE A 298 -12.60 -6.78 3.79
CA ILE A 298 -13.12 -6.23 2.54
C ILE A 298 -13.19 -7.38 1.51
N PRO A 299 -14.38 -7.73 1.00
CA PRO A 299 -14.51 -8.85 0.08
C PRO A 299 -14.00 -8.45 -1.30
N SER A 300 -13.40 -9.41 -2.01
CA SER A 300 -12.97 -9.25 -3.39
C SER A 300 -13.68 -10.27 -4.26
N SER A 301 -14.32 -9.79 -5.32
CA SER A 301 -14.86 -10.61 -6.41
C SER A 301 -13.91 -10.67 -7.61
N ALA A 302 -12.76 -9.98 -7.54
CA ALA A 302 -11.82 -9.89 -8.65
C ALA A 302 -11.30 -11.29 -9.06
N PRO A 303 -11.38 -11.64 -10.36
CA PRO A 303 -10.89 -12.92 -10.85
C PRO A 303 -9.37 -13.02 -10.64
N ASN A 304 -8.91 -14.23 -10.34
CA ASN A 304 -7.48 -14.49 -10.20
C ASN A 304 -6.85 -14.63 -11.58
N TYR A 305 -5.75 -13.92 -11.82
CA TYR A 305 -4.96 -14.04 -13.04
C TYR A 305 -3.48 -13.82 -12.76
N TRP A 306 -2.66 -14.25 -13.70
CA TRP A 306 -1.23 -14.01 -13.69
C TRP A 306 -0.86 -13.04 -14.82
N GLU A 307 0.08 -12.17 -14.55
CA GLU A 307 0.70 -11.31 -15.55
C GLU A 307 2.22 -11.35 -15.44
N PHE A 308 2.87 -11.07 -16.56
CA PHE A 308 4.29 -10.86 -16.68
C PHE A 308 4.54 -9.37 -16.86
N GLN A 309 5.53 -8.86 -16.14
CA GLN A 309 5.98 -7.49 -16.21
C GLN A 309 7.37 -7.44 -16.83
N TYR A 310 7.55 -6.56 -17.80
CA TYR A 310 8.88 -6.22 -18.30
C TYR A 310 9.08 -4.71 -18.19
N THR A 311 10.19 -4.31 -17.57
CA THR A 311 10.55 -2.91 -17.35
C THR A 311 11.83 -2.61 -18.15
N PRO A 312 11.71 -2.20 -19.42
CA PRO A 312 12.87 -1.90 -20.28
C PRO A 312 13.62 -0.64 -19.84
N LEU A 313 12.94 0.26 -19.13
CA LEU A 313 13.52 1.51 -18.62
C LEU A 313 13.24 1.58 -17.13
N ASN A 314 14.29 1.51 -16.32
CA ASN A 314 14.27 1.84 -14.90
C ASN A 314 15.58 2.55 -14.60
N GLN A 315 15.59 3.87 -14.77
CA GLN A 315 16.79 4.69 -14.63
C GLN A 315 16.65 5.59 -13.41
N GLN A 316 17.76 5.74 -12.70
CA GLN A 316 17.93 6.75 -11.67
C GLN A 316 19.17 7.58 -12.02
N PHE A 317 19.04 8.90 -12.02
CA PHE A 317 20.06 9.88 -12.37
C PHE A 317 20.46 10.68 -11.14
#